data_AF-A0A1B7X4R0-F1
#
_entry.id   AF-A0A1B7X4R0-F1
#
_cell.length_a   1.000
_cell.length_b   1.000
_cell.length_c   1.000
_cell.angle_alpha   90.00
_cell.angle_beta   90.00
_cell.angle_gamma   90.00
#
_symmetry.space_group_name_H-M   'P 1'
#
loop_
_entity.id
_entity.type
_entity.pdbx_description
1 polymer ?
#
loop_
_entity_poly.entity_id
_entity_poly.type
_entity_poly.pdbx_seq_one_letter_code
_entity_poly.pdbx_strand_id
1 'polypeptide(L)'
;MAKKDIRNIPFPPLVTINTNEPLTVDKVIIILKSHLDGVSICIRSAEGHPDRGGYFFHIRAKDKTITPLTQCEIYNFEKISVSKLELSELTDFINHCSGLQFSKTAFHLCQSVINFRLDPE
;
A
#
# COMPACT_ATOMS: atom_id res chain seq x y z
N MET A 1 -9.12 -9.47 -23.51
CA MET A 1 -8.06 -10.37 -22.99
C MET A 1 -6.69 -9.73 -23.23
N ALA A 2 -6.18 -9.03 -22.24
CA ALA A 2 -4.77 -8.75 -22.07
C ALA A 2 -4.52 -8.80 -20.57
N LYS A 3 -3.96 -9.91 -20.06
CA LYS A 3 -3.32 -9.89 -18.74
C LYS A 3 -2.16 -8.91 -18.90
N LYS A 4 -2.40 -7.62 -18.64
CA LYS A 4 -1.33 -6.64 -18.51
C LYS A 4 -0.58 -7.04 -17.26
N ASP A 5 0.39 -7.94 -17.42
CA ASP A 5 1.43 -8.12 -16.43
C ASP A 5 2.01 -6.74 -16.19
N ILE A 6 1.82 -6.21 -14.98
CA ILE A 6 2.46 -4.97 -14.56
C ILE A 6 3.93 -5.31 -14.40
N ARG A 7 4.65 -5.19 -15.51
CA ARG A 7 6.11 -5.35 -15.56
C ARG A 7 6.70 -4.16 -14.79
N ASN A 8 7.69 -4.44 -13.95
CA ASN A 8 8.43 -3.45 -13.15
C ASN A 8 7.67 -2.87 -11.94
N ILE A 9 7.01 -3.71 -11.14
CA ILE A 9 6.62 -3.29 -9.78
C ILE A 9 7.84 -3.25 -8.84
N PRO A 10 7.92 -2.28 -7.90
CA PRO A 10 9.04 -2.13 -6.97
C PRO A 10 9.40 -3.38 -6.16
N PHE A 11 8.37 -4.11 -5.73
CA PHE A 11 8.49 -5.31 -4.91
C PHE A 11 7.60 -6.43 -5.46
N PRO A 12 8.13 -7.32 -6.32
CA PRO A 12 7.40 -8.51 -6.76
C PRO A 12 7.48 -9.66 -5.73
N PRO A 13 6.46 -10.54 -5.65
CA PRO A 13 5.23 -10.57 -6.45
C PRO A 13 4.18 -9.54 -6.01
N LEU A 14 3.22 -9.25 -6.89
CA LEU A 14 2.06 -8.40 -6.57
C LEU A 14 1.04 -9.18 -5.74
N VAL A 15 0.79 -8.74 -4.51
CA VAL A 15 -0.32 -9.26 -3.69
C VAL A 15 -1.59 -8.52 -4.06
N THR A 16 -2.57 -9.23 -4.64
CA THR A 16 -3.88 -8.64 -4.97
C THR A 16 -4.90 -8.98 -3.91
N ILE A 17 -5.62 -7.98 -3.41
CA ILE A 17 -6.66 -8.12 -2.40
C ILE A 17 -7.96 -7.54 -2.96
N ASN A 18 -8.93 -8.43 -3.21
CA ASN A 18 -10.28 -8.06 -3.63
C ASN A 18 -11.14 -7.96 -2.37
N THR A 19 -11.55 -6.76 -1.98
CA THR A 19 -12.33 -6.51 -0.77
C THR A 19 -13.22 -5.28 -0.92
N ASN A 20 -14.38 -5.30 -0.27
CA ASN A 20 -15.19 -4.11 -0.02
C ASN A 20 -15.13 -3.68 1.46
N GLU A 21 -14.44 -4.45 2.28
CA GLU A 21 -14.27 -4.20 3.72
C GLU A 21 -12.87 -3.64 4.01
N PRO A 22 -12.75 -2.76 5.03
CA PRO A 22 -11.46 -2.25 5.49
C PRO A 22 -10.51 -3.37 5.92
N LEU A 23 -9.23 -3.21 5.61
CA LEU A 23 -8.18 -4.08 6.12
C LEU A 23 -7.93 -3.81 7.59
N THR A 24 -7.69 -4.87 8.36
CA THR A 24 -7.23 -4.77 9.74
C THR A 24 -5.70 -4.68 9.80
N VAL A 25 -5.19 -4.10 10.89
CA VAL A 25 -3.75 -4.03 11.16
C VAL A 25 -3.12 -5.42 11.12
N ASP A 26 -3.74 -6.42 11.75
CA ASP A 26 -3.24 -7.80 11.75
C ASP A 26 -3.09 -8.39 10.35
N LYS A 27 -4.03 -8.10 9.44
CA LYS A 27 -3.95 -8.55 8.05
C LYS A 27 -2.76 -7.92 7.33
N VAL A 28 -2.50 -6.63 7.57
CA VAL A 28 -1.33 -5.94 7.03
C VAL A 28 -0.02 -6.51 7.62
N ILE A 29 0.01 -6.84 8.92
CA ILE A 29 1.16 -7.52 9.56
C ILE A 29 1.46 -8.84 8.86
N ILE A 30 0.45 -9.67 8.66
CA ILE A 30 0.62 -11.00 8.05
C ILE A 30 1.21 -10.87 6.64
N ILE A 31 0.73 -9.91 5.86
CA ILE A 31 1.26 -9.64 4.51
C ILE A 31 2.72 -9.22 4.59
N LEU A 32 3.07 -8.27 5.46
CA LEU A 32 4.44 -7.76 5.58
C LEU A 32 5.41 -8.82 6.11
N LYS A 33 5.01 -9.64 7.09
CA LYS A 33 5.83 -10.74 7.62
C LYS A 33 6.09 -11.82 6.57
N SER A 34 5.17 -12.02 5.63
CA SER A 34 5.33 -12.94 4.52
C SER A 34 6.27 -12.41 3.43
N HIS A 35 6.62 -11.11 3.48
CA HIS A 35 7.40 -10.40 2.45
C HIS A 35 8.41 -9.43 3.08
N LEU A 36 9.42 -9.96 3.77
CA LEU A 36 10.39 -9.17 4.54
C LEU A 36 11.21 -8.17 3.70
N ASP A 37 11.39 -8.43 2.41
CA ASP A 37 12.12 -7.54 1.50
C ASP A 37 11.26 -6.42 0.90
N GLY A 38 9.97 -6.42 1.22
CA GLY A 38 8.96 -5.49 0.73
C GLY A 38 7.90 -6.20 -0.11
N VAL A 39 6.76 -5.52 -0.27
CA VAL A 39 5.58 -6.03 -0.96
C VAL A 39 4.93 -4.93 -1.79
N SER A 40 4.48 -5.30 -2.99
CA SER A 40 3.53 -4.48 -3.74
C SER A 40 2.14 -5.05 -3.53
N ILE A 41 1.20 -4.21 -3.10
CA ILE A 41 -0.19 -4.59 -2.86
C ILE A 41 -1.07 -3.87 -3.86
N CYS A 42 -2.02 -4.60 -4.45
CA CYS A 42 -3.11 -4.04 -5.27
C CYS A 42 -4.44 -4.28 -4.56
N ILE A 43 -5.10 -3.21 -4.14
CA ILE A 43 -6.44 -3.26 -3.55
C ILE A 43 -7.48 -3.02 -4.65
N ARG A 44 -8.47 -3.91 -4.73
CA ARG A 44 -9.58 -3.85 -5.68
C ARG A 44 -10.90 -4.11 -4.96
N SER A 45 -12.00 -3.62 -5.52
CA SER A 45 -13.34 -3.98 -5.06
C SER A 45 -13.60 -5.47 -5.30
N ALA A 46 -14.29 -6.13 -4.36
CA ALA A 46 -14.64 -7.54 -4.45
C ALA A 46 -15.54 -7.86 -5.66
N GLU A 47 -16.41 -6.93 -6.03
CA GLU A 47 -17.37 -7.05 -7.14
C GLU A 47 -16.90 -6.29 -8.39
N GLY A 48 -15.65 -5.82 -8.39
CA GLY A 48 -15.09 -5.07 -9.52
C GLY A 48 -14.95 -5.94 -10.77
N HIS A 49 -15.13 -5.32 -11.95
CA HIS A 49 -14.85 -5.97 -13.22
C HIS A 49 -13.40 -6.51 -13.23
N PRO A 50 -13.13 -7.71 -13.77
CA PRO A 50 -11.79 -8.32 -13.76
C PRO A 50 -10.68 -7.45 -14.37
N ASP A 51 -11.04 -6.63 -15.35
CA ASP A 51 -10.14 -5.69 -16.04
C ASP A 51 -10.10 -4.28 -15.40
N ARG A 52 -10.78 -4.06 -14.26
CA ARG A 52 -10.72 -2.78 -13.52
C ARG A 52 -9.34 -2.63 -12.87
N GLY A 53 -8.83 -1.41 -12.90
CA GLY A 53 -7.64 -1.03 -12.13
C GLY A 53 -7.83 -1.19 -10.62
N GLY A 54 -6.77 -0.93 -9.86
CA GLY A 54 -6.80 -0.96 -8.40
C GLY A 54 -5.86 0.09 -7.82
N TYR A 55 -5.84 0.17 -6.49
CA TYR A 55 -4.95 1.05 -5.75
C TYR A 55 -3.67 0.30 -5.43
N PHE A 56 -2.52 0.87 -5.80
CA PHE A 56 -1.22 0.23 -5.63
C PHE A 56 -0.47 0.86 -4.47
N PHE A 57 0.11 0.00 -3.64
CA PHE A 57 0.94 0.41 -2.52
C PHE A 57 2.22 -0.41 -2.52
N HIS A 58 3.37 0.23 -2.37
CA HIS A 58 4.67 -0.44 -2.31
C HIS A 58 5.26 -0.19 -0.93
N ILE A 59 5.42 -1.24 -0.14
CA ILE A 59 5.64 -1.12 1.29
C ILE A 59 6.78 -2.03 1.69
N ARG A 60 7.64 -1.56 2.60
CA ARG A 60 8.66 -2.40 3.23
C ARG A 60 8.64 -2.25 4.73
N ALA A 61 8.71 -3.37 5.45
CA ALA A 61 8.96 -3.38 6.87
C ALA A 61 10.35 -2.80 7.16
N LYS A 62 10.44 -1.87 8.12
CA LYS A 62 11.73 -1.25 8.47
C LYS A 62 12.62 -2.22 9.26
N ASP A 63 12.03 -2.86 10.28
CA ASP A 63 12.73 -3.82 11.14
C ASP A 63 12.30 -5.26 10.82
N LYS A 64 13.14 -5.97 10.06
CA LYS A 64 12.87 -7.35 9.63
C LYS A 64 12.97 -8.38 10.76
N THR A 65 13.60 -8.00 11.87
CA THR A 65 14.01 -8.92 12.95
C THR A 65 13.30 -8.64 14.28
N ILE A 66 12.64 -7.50 14.42
CA ILE A 66 12.01 -7.08 15.68
C ILE A 66 10.51 -7.34 15.61
N THR A 67 10.01 -8.10 16.59
CA THR A 67 8.58 -8.19 16.88
C THR A 67 8.30 -7.41 18.17
N PRO A 68 7.31 -6.50 18.19
CA PRO A 68 6.34 -6.24 17.14
C PRO A 68 6.88 -5.38 15.99
N LEU A 69 6.36 -5.63 14.78
CA LEU A 69 6.56 -4.75 13.64
C LEU A 69 5.79 -3.45 13.91
N THR A 70 6.51 -2.35 14.11
CA THR A 70 5.91 -1.04 14.42
C THR A 70 5.90 -0.13 13.19
N GLN A 71 7.02 -0.08 12.48
CA GLN A 71 7.24 0.88 11.40
C GLN A 71 7.39 0.26 10.02
N CYS A 72 6.94 1.01 9.04
CA CYS A 72 7.02 0.68 7.63
C CYS A 72 7.37 1.91 6.78
N GLU A 73 7.93 1.64 5.60
CA GLU A 73 8.25 2.65 4.60
C GLU A 73 7.37 2.44 3.37
N ILE A 74 6.82 3.53 2.83
CA ILE A 74 6.06 3.57 1.58
C ILE A 74 6.99 4.02 0.45
N TYR A 75 6.85 3.39 -0.70
CA TYR A 75 7.64 3.63 -1.89
C TYR A 75 6.76 4.02 -3.08
N ASN A 76 7.32 4.82 -4.00
CA ASN A 76 6.71 5.06 -5.31
C ASN A 76 7.07 3.93 -6.30
N PHE A 77 6.59 4.03 -7.54
CA PHE A 77 6.87 3.05 -8.61
C PHE A 77 8.34 2.98 -9.02
N GLU A 78 9.14 4.02 -8.74
CA GLU A 78 10.59 4.06 -8.99
C GLU A 78 11.40 3.47 -7.83
N LYS A 79 10.73 2.90 -6.82
CA LYS A 79 11.34 2.36 -5.60
C LYS A 79 12.06 3.42 -4.77
N ILE A 80 11.61 4.66 -4.84
CA ILE A 80 12.03 5.77 -3.97
C ILE A 80 11.13 5.78 -2.73
N SER A 81 11.74 5.85 -1.55
CA SER A 81 11.01 5.98 -0.28
C SER A 81 10.34 7.34 -0.18
N VAL A 82 9.01 7.35 -0.01
CA VAL A 82 8.18 8.56 0.05
C VAL A 82 7.89 8.94 1.50
N SER A 83 7.58 7.97 2.36
CA SER A 83 7.21 8.24 3.75
C SER A 83 7.49 7.05 4.67
N LYS A 84 7.60 7.34 5.97
CA LYS A 84 7.69 6.37 7.07
C LYS A 84 6.44 6.50 7.91
N LEU A 85 5.75 5.39 8.15
CA LEU A 85 4.51 5.37 8.92
C LEU A 85 4.57 4.28 9.99
N GLU A 86 3.88 4.54 11.10
CA GLU A 86 3.48 3.45 11.98
C GLU A 86 2.47 2.55 11.27
N LEU A 87 2.41 1.30 11.69
CA LEU A 87 1.60 0.29 11.00
C LEU A 87 0.10 0.59 11.03
N SER A 88 -0.41 1.17 12.12
CA SER A 88 -1.80 1.63 12.20
C SER A 88 -2.08 2.74 11.19
N GLU A 89 -1.16 3.69 11.06
CA GLU A 89 -1.26 4.80 10.11
C GLU A 89 -1.19 4.31 8.66
N LEU A 90 -0.33 3.33 8.36
CA LEU A 90 -0.30 2.68 7.06
C LEU A 90 -1.63 2.00 6.74
N THR A 91 -2.20 1.28 7.70
CA THR A 91 -3.46 0.56 7.51
C THR A 91 -4.60 1.55 7.22
N ASP A 92 -4.68 2.62 8.00
CA ASP A 92 -5.61 3.72 7.78
C ASP A 92 -5.40 4.38 6.40
N PHE A 93 -4.15 4.60 6.02
CA PHE A 93 -3.78 5.17 4.72
C PHE A 93 -4.24 4.29 3.56
N ILE A 94 -3.97 2.99 3.61
CA ILE A 94 -4.42 2.03 2.58
C ILE A 94 -5.94 2.03 2.47
N ASN A 95 -6.64 1.95 3.60
CA ASN A 95 -8.10 1.92 3.64
C ASN A 95 -8.70 3.23 3.11
N HIS A 96 -8.12 4.37 3.47
CA HIS A 96 -8.56 5.68 3.01
C HIS A 96 -8.36 5.87 1.51
N CYS A 97 -7.14 5.65 1.02
CA CYS A 97 -6.82 5.80 -0.41
C CYS A 97 -7.59 4.81 -1.28
N SER A 98 -7.90 3.62 -0.77
CA SER A 98 -8.69 2.62 -1.49
C SER A 98 -10.20 2.83 -1.39
N GLY A 99 -10.66 3.85 -0.67
CA GLY A 99 -12.08 4.14 -0.47
C GLY A 99 -12.82 3.15 0.43
N LEU A 100 -12.11 2.36 1.24
CA LEU A 100 -12.68 1.37 2.15
C LEU A 100 -13.11 1.99 3.48
N GLN A 101 -12.36 2.96 4.00
CA GLN A 101 -12.68 3.65 5.26
C GLN A 101 -12.06 5.04 5.29
N PHE A 102 -12.84 6.06 5.63
CA PHE A 102 -12.30 7.41 5.80
C PHE A 102 -11.42 7.49 7.06
N SER A 103 -10.22 8.06 6.91
CA SER A 103 -9.35 8.45 8.03
C SER A 103 -8.94 9.91 7.86
N LYS A 104 -9.21 10.73 8.88
CA LYS A 104 -8.83 12.15 8.88
C LYS A 104 -7.31 12.32 8.87
N THR A 105 -6.59 11.44 9.57
CA THR A 105 -5.13 11.43 9.60
C THR A 105 -4.55 11.13 8.22
N ALA A 106 -5.06 10.08 7.56
CA ALA A 106 -4.65 9.74 6.20
C ALA A 106 -4.97 10.87 5.20
N PHE A 107 -6.14 11.51 5.33
CA PHE A 107 -6.50 12.66 4.51
C PHE A 107 -5.48 13.80 4.64
N HIS A 108 -5.09 14.17 5.85
CA HIS A 108 -4.06 15.18 6.07
C HIS A 108 -2.69 14.75 5.54
N LEU A 109 -2.31 13.48 5.68
CA LEU A 109 -1.07 12.94 5.12
C LEU A 109 -1.02 13.08 3.60
N CYS A 110 -2.12 12.75 2.91
CA CYS A 110 -2.25 12.93 1.46
C CYS A 110 -2.11 14.39 1.02
N GLN A 111 -2.59 15.34 1.84
CA GLN A 111 -2.52 16.77 1.52
C GLN A 111 -1.16 17.40 1.80
N SER A 112 -0.36 16.82 2.71
CA SER A 112 0.84 17.47 3.27
C SER A 112 2.16 16.82 2.89
N VAL A 113 2.19 15.49 2.76
CA VAL A 113 3.45 14.72 2.63
C VAL A 113 3.48 13.92 1.33
N ILE A 114 2.36 13.26 1.00
CA ILE A 114 2.28 12.41 -0.19
C ILE A 114 1.71 13.24 -1.34
N ASN A 115 2.52 14.18 -1.83
CA ASN A 115 2.19 14.91 -3.05
C ASN A 115 2.89 14.22 -4.25
N PHE A 116 2.17 13.30 -4.91
CA PHE A 116 2.65 12.70 -6.18
C PHE A 116 2.61 13.70 -7.35
N ARG A 117 2.13 14.93 -7.13
CA ARG A 117 2.22 16.07 -8.07
C ARG A 117 3.32 17.02 -7.63
N LEU A 118 4.56 16.69 -7.94
CA LEU A 118 5.52 17.73 -8.23
C LEU A 118 5.71 17.66 -9.73
N ASP A 119 4.97 18.50 -10.47
CA ASP A 119 5.38 18.83 -11.82
C ASP A 119 6.79 19.45 -11.68
N PRO A 120 7.80 18.94 -12.40
CA PRO A 120 9.08 19.62 -12.46
C PRO A 120 8.88 21.03 -13.03
N GLU A 121 9.60 22.02 -12.47
CA GLU A 121 9.72 23.35 -13.08
C GLU A 121 10.25 23.28 -14.52
#